data_AF-A0A1Q3H1V4-F1
#
_entry.id   AF-A0A1Q3H1V4-F1
#
_cell.length_a   1.000
_cell.length_b   1.000
_cell.length_c   1.000
_cell.angle_alpha   90.00
_cell.angle_beta   90.00
_cell.angle_gamma   90.00
#
_symmetry.space_group_name_H-M   'P 1'
#
loop_
_entity.id
_entity.type
_entity.pdbx_description
1 polymer ?
#
loop_
_entity_poly.entity_id
_entity_poly.type
_entity_poly.pdbx_seq_one_letter_code
_entity_poly.pdbx_strand_id
1 'polypeptide(L)'
;MEELINTTNFSEEQVEKFIIEQFDLKGFVITQISDRHYAHRELPAGVRIIDVQIGFTLPSKRQGMKYRVKNIRNLTLVISE
;
A
#
# COMPACT_ATOMS: atom_id res chain seq x y z
N MET A 1 10.17 10.45 13.85
CA MET A 1 9.57 9.47 12.93
C MET A 1 10.27 8.16 13.22
N GLU A 2 9.59 7.20 13.87
CA GLU A 2 10.21 5.91 14.18
C GLU A 2 10.56 5.18 12.89
N GLU A 3 11.80 4.70 12.78
CA GLU A 3 12.24 3.91 11.63
C GLU A 3 11.53 2.55 11.65
N LEU A 4 10.74 2.27 10.61
CA LEU A 4 10.08 0.98 10.44
C LEU A 4 11.13 -0.12 10.30
N ILE A 5 11.13 -1.06 11.25
CA ILE A 5 12.02 -2.22 11.24
C ILE A 5 11.40 -3.29 10.34
N ASN A 6 12.22 -4.14 9.72
CA ASN A 6 11.78 -5.24 8.86
C ASN A 6 10.85 -6.28 9.54
N THR A 7 10.65 -6.17 10.86
CA THR A 7 9.78 -7.02 11.68
C THR A 7 8.51 -6.32 12.12
N THR A 8 8.27 -5.09 11.67
CA THR A 8 7.08 -4.32 12.04
C THR A 8 5.86 -4.95 11.38
N ASN A 9 5.02 -5.56 12.21
CA ASN A 9 3.68 -5.99 11.83
C ASN A 9 2.73 -4.83 12.08
N PHE A 10 1.94 -4.48 11.06
CA PHE A 10 0.88 -3.49 11.19
C PHE A 10 -0.45 -4.21 11.41
N SER A 11 -1.24 -3.75 12.38
CA SER A 11 -2.66 -4.12 12.45
C SER A 11 -3.40 -3.56 11.23
N GLU A 12 -4.57 -4.13 10.91
CA GLU A 12 -5.39 -3.63 9.81
C GLU A 12 -5.80 -2.18 10.02
N GLU A 13 -6.15 -1.80 11.25
CA GLU A 13 -6.47 -0.41 11.64
C GLU A 13 -5.30 0.56 11.39
N GLN A 14 -4.07 0.13 11.69
CA GLN A 14 -2.87 0.95 11.43
C GLN A 14 -2.60 1.11 9.94
N VAL A 15 -2.81 0.05 9.16
CA VAL A 15 -2.69 0.10 7.70
C VAL A 15 -3.73 1.03 7.11
N GLU A 16 -4.99 0.93 7.54
CA GLU A 16 -6.08 1.78 7.07
C GLU A 16 -5.81 3.25 7.37
N LYS A 17 -5.43 3.56 8.62
CA LYS A 17 -5.06 4.93 9.03
C LYS A 17 -3.89 5.47 8.20
N PHE A 18 -2.86 4.65 7.97
CA PHE A 18 -1.72 5.03 7.14
C PHE A 18 -2.15 5.35 5.71
N ILE A 19 -3.03 4.56 5.11
CA ILE A 19 -3.52 4.79 3.74
C ILE A 19 -4.33 6.10 3.67
N ILE A 20 -5.24 6.31 4.61
CA ILE A 20 -6.04 7.53 4.69
C ILE A 20 -5.13 8.76 4.79
N GLU A 21 -4.14 8.72 5.69
CA GLU A 21 -3.24 9.85 5.94
C GLU A 21 -2.28 10.14 4.77
N GLN A 22 -1.78 9.09 4.09
CA GLN A 22 -0.77 9.27 3.03
C GLN A 22 -1.38 9.53 1.64
N PHE A 23 -2.56 8.97 1.36
CA PHE A 23 -3.16 9.00 0.01
C PHE A 23 -4.47 9.80 -0.06
N ASP A 24 -4.96 10.34 1.06
CA ASP A 24 -6.25 11.06 1.16
C ASP A 24 -7.44 10.26 0.59
N LEU A 25 -7.41 8.94 0.78
CA LEU A 25 -8.46 8.02 0.34
C LEU A 25 -9.45 7.75 1.48
N LYS A 26 -10.75 7.69 1.17
CA LYS A 26 -11.82 7.31 2.10
C LYS A 26 -12.74 6.28 1.44
N GLY A 27 -13.38 5.43 2.25
CA GLY A 27 -14.38 4.47 1.77
C GLY A 27 -13.81 3.36 0.89
N PHE A 28 -12.62 2.85 1.21
CA PHE A 28 -12.01 1.73 0.50
C PHE A 28 -12.14 0.41 1.27
N VAL A 29 -12.11 -0.70 0.55
CA VAL A 29 -11.99 -2.05 1.10
C VAL A 29 -10.64 -2.62 0.71
N ILE A 30 -9.87 -3.06 1.71
CA ILE A 30 -8.63 -3.79 1.47
C ILE A 30 -8.99 -5.23 1.11
N THR A 31 -8.54 -5.69 -0.07
CA THR A 31 -8.79 -7.07 -0.50
C THR A 31 -7.50 -7.88 -0.50
N GLN A 32 -7.62 -9.19 -0.31
CA GLN A 32 -6.51 -10.14 -0.49
C GLN A 32 -6.33 -10.54 -1.97
N ILE A 33 -7.18 -10.03 -2.84
CA ILE A 33 -7.18 -10.35 -4.26
C ILE A 33 -6.30 -9.31 -4.97
N SER A 34 -5.23 -9.76 -5.62
CA SER A 34 -4.39 -8.84 -6.39
C SER A 34 -5.14 -8.24 -7.57
N ASP A 35 -4.79 -7.02 -7.96
CA ASP A 35 -5.21 -6.33 -9.19
C ASP A 35 -5.27 -7.22 -10.44
N ARG A 36 -4.32 -8.14 -10.61
CA ARG A 36 -4.24 -9.07 -11.75
C ARG A 36 -5.50 -9.92 -11.93
N HIS A 37 -6.21 -10.22 -10.86
CA HIS A 37 -7.46 -10.98 -10.93
C HIS A 37 -8.63 -10.14 -11.48
N TYR A 38 -8.49 -8.81 -11.46
CA TYR A 38 -9.45 -7.85 -11.99
C TYR A 38 -9.09 -7.36 -13.39
N ALA A 39 -7.84 -7.51 -13.84
CA ALA A 39 -7.36 -7.05 -15.15
C ALA A 39 -8.16 -7.60 -16.35
N HIS A 40 -8.85 -8.73 -16.19
CA HIS A 40 -9.67 -9.36 -17.21
C HIS A 40 -11.19 -9.27 -16.93
N ARG A 41 -11.59 -8.46 -15.96
CA ARG A 41 -13.00 -8.30 -15.56
C ARG A 41 -13.45 -6.87 -15.81
N GLU A 42 -14.69 -6.72 -16.25
CA GLU A 42 -15.34 -5.40 -16.22
C GLU A 42 -15.63 -5.05 -14.76
N LEU A 43 -15.12 -3.89 -14.34
CA LEU A 43 -15.45 -3.35 -13.03
C LEU A 43 -16.84 -2.69 -13.11
N PRO A 44 -17.68 -2.83 -12.06
CA PRO A 44 -18.94 -2.09 -11.99
C PRO A 44 -18.70 -0.58 -12.13
N ALA A 45 -19.66 0.13 -12.71
CA ALA A 45 -19.59 1.59 -12.79
C ALA A 45 -19.43 2.19 -11.39
N GLY A 46 -18.51 3.15 -11.24
CA GLY A 46 -18.18 3.77 -9.95
C GLY A 46 -17.20 2.95 -9.08
N VAL A 47 -16.73 1.78 -9.54
CA VAL A 47 -15.70 1.01 -8.82
C VAL A 47 -14.33 1.24 -9.42
N ARG A 48 -13.36 1.60 -8.57
CA ARG A 48 -11.95 1.75 -8.93
C ARG A 48 -11.07 0.86 -8.06
N ILE A 49 -10.01 0.34 -8.66
CA ILE A 49 -8.99 -0.46 -7.96
C ILE A 49 -7.68 0.31 -7.91
N ILE A 50 -7.04 0.34 -6.73
CA ILE A 50 -5.74 0.97 -6.51
C ILE A 50 -4.81 -0.01 -5.82
N ASP A 51 -3.61 -0.20 -6.37
CA ASP A 51 -2.55 -0.94 -5.70
C ASP A 51 -1.67 0.00 -4.86
N VAL A 52 -1.51 -0.38 -3.59
CA VAL A 52 -0.66 0.32 -2.63
C VAL A 52 0.46 -0.59 -2.17
N GLN A 53 1.70 -0.11 -2.28
CA GLN A 53 2.87 -0.78 -1.75
C GLN A 53 3.36 -0.07 -0.50
N ILE A 54 3.30 -0.76 0.64
CA ILE A 54 3.84 -0.27 1.91
C ILE A 54 5.25 -0.83 2.05
N GLY A 55 6.21 0.07 2.17
CA GLY A 55 7.61 -0.27 2.36
C GLY A 55 8.31 0.74 3.26
N PHE A 56 9.58 0.47 3.55
CA PHE A 56 10.44 1.35 4.30
C PHE A 56 11.71 1.66 3.52
N THR A 57 12.28 2.82 3.76
CA THR A 57 13.54 3.23 3.16
C THR A 57 14.70 2.76 4.03
N LEU A 58 15.62 2.01 3.43
CA LEU A 58 16.88 1.65 4.06
C LEU A 58 17.95 2.68 3.66
N PRO A 59 18.69 3.24 4.64
CA PRO A 59 19.82 4.10 4.33
C PRO A 59 20.86 3.30 3.54
N SER A 60 21.28 3.85 2.40
CA SER A 60 22.35 3.24 1.60
C SER A 60 23.68 3.39 2.35
N LYS A 61 24.37 2.27 2.60
CA LYS A 61 25.73 2.25 3.18
C LYS A 61 26.80 2.81 2.23
N ARG A 62 26.48 3.05 0.96
CA ARG A 62 27.41 3.61 -0.04
C ARG A 62 27.08 5.08 -0.29
N GLN A 63 28.06 5.96 -0.13
CA GLN A 63 27.97 7.37 -0.51
C GLN A 63 27.55 7.50 -1.97
N GLY A 64 26.55 8.34 -2.25
CA GLY A 64 26.05 8.62 -3.59
C GLY A 64 24.91 7.74 -4.12
N MET A 65 24.48 6.69 -3.39
CA MET A 65 23.28 5.92 -3.76
C MET A 65 22.02 6.43 -3.04
N LYS A 66 20.94 6.62 -3.81
CA LYS A 66 19.60 6.93 -3.29
C LYS A 66 19.11 5.84 -2.32
N TYR A 67 18.26 6.23 -1.37
CA TYR A 67 17.58 5.33 -0.43
C TYR A 67 16.98 4.12 -1.16
N ARG A 68 17.17 2.92 -0.62
CA ARG A 68 16.55 1.70 -1.17
C ARG A 68 15.21 1.50 -0.48
N VAL A 69 14.13 1.47 -1.26
CA VAL A 69 12.81 1.09 -0.73
C VAL A 69 12.76 -0.43 -0.64
N LYS A 70 12.48 -0.96 0.55
CA LYS A 70 12.17 -2.37 0.76
C LYS A 70 10.68 -2.50 1.03
N ASN A 71 10.00 -3.28 0.19
CA ASN A 71 8.57 -3.52 0.31
C ASN A 71 8.30 -4.50 1.47
N ILE A 72 7.30 -4.18 2.30
CA ILE A 72 6.81 -5.00 3.40
C ILE A 72 5.46 -5.63 3.02
N ARG A 73 4.59 -4.88 2.34
CA ARG A 73 3.22 -5.33 2.03
C ARG A 73 2.70 -4.72 0.73
N ASN A 74 2.06 -5.55 -0.09
CA ASN A 74 1.25 -5.13 -1.23
C ASN A 74 -0.23 -5.22 -0.85
N LEU A 75 -1.00 -4.20 -1.21
CA LEU A 75 -2.42 -4.10 -0.93
C LEU A 75 -3.14 -3.72 -2.21
N THR A 76 -4.31 -4.33 -2.44
CA THR A 76 -5.23 -3.93 -3.50
C THR A 76 -6.48 -3.37 -2.84
N LEU A 77 -6.73 -2.08 -3.08
CA LEU A 77 -7.85 -1.32 -2.54
C LEU A 77 -8.97 -1.26 -3.56
N VAL A 78 -10.20 -1.56 -3.15
CA VAL A 78 -11.41 -1.32 -3.93
C VAL A 78 -12.09 -0.08 -3.39
N ILE A 79 -12.33 0.90 -4.25
CA ILE A 79 -12.98 2.16 -3.92
C ILE A 79 -14.31 2.21 -4.67
N SER A 80 -15.39 2.50 -3.96
CA SER A 80 -16.70 2.77 -4.54
C SER A 80 -16.97 4.27 -4.45
N GLU A 81 -17.15 4.93 -5.60
CA GLU A 81 -17.50 6.35 -5.74
C GLU A 81 -19.01 6.59 -5.72
#